data_AF-A0A0G2HTV3-F1
#
_entry.id   AF-A0A0G2HTV3-F1
#
_cell.length_a   1.000
_cell.length_b   1.000
_cell.length_c   1.000
_cell.angle_alpha   90.00
_cell.angle_beta   90.00
_cell.angle_gamma   90.00
#
_symmetry.space_group_name_H-M   'P 1'
#
loop_
_entity.id
_entity.type
_entity.pdbx_description
1 polymer ?
#
loop_
_entity_poly.entity_id
_entity_poly.type
_entity_poly.pdbx_seq_one_letter_code
_entity_poly.pdbx_strand_id
1 'polypeptide(L)'
;MCPSVHSKVALTVQRMKEETEERGAADIYKWWTFMTSDITGELTFGQSFRILEEGKKDAFTSDLGNGGAVLAALRLTLPFIIKLAEHIPLGVVTEACKARKQTFRRADEMLTKHRQAVMADAENPQQSFFTRLFLAENEEKLPWQEVRSNALTFLVAGTDTTANTLTYLKTSTIRI
;
A
#
# COMPACT_ATOMS: atom_id res chain seq x y z
N MET A 1 21.89 2.05 4.57
CA MET A 1 20.62 1.35 4.27
C MET A 1 19.60 1.73 5.32
N CYS A 2 18.34 1.97 4.96
CA CYS A 2 17.28 2.20 5.94
C CYS A 2 17.19 0.95 6.85
N PRO A 3 17.44 1.05 8.18
CA PRO A 3 17.51 -0.11 9.08
C PRO A 3 16.25 -1.00 9.01
N SER A 4 15.12 -0.39 8.67
CA SER A 4 13.81 -1.02 8.48
C SER A 4 13.75 -2.01 7.30
N VAL A 5 14.49 -1.80 6.21
CA VAL A 5 14.41 -2.70 5.04
C VAL A 5 15.08 -4.04 5.34
N HIS A 6 16.27 -4.01 5.95
CA HIS A 6 17.01 -5.24 6.25
C HIS A 6 16.24 -6.13 7.25
N SER A 7 15.66 -5.54 8.29
CA SER A 7 14.86 -6.29 9.26
C SER A 7 13.62 -6.91 8.63
N LYS A 8 12.91 -6.18 7.76
CA LYS A 8 11.75 -6.73 7.04
C LYS A 8 12.14 -7.84 6.06
N VAL A 9 13.28 -7.72 5.36
CA VAL A 9 13.80 -8.80 4.52
C VAL A 9 14.09 -10.05 5.35
N ALA A 10 14.79 -9.90 6.47
CA ALA A 10 15.11 -11.02 7.37
C ALA A 10 13.85 -11.70 7.91
N LEU A 11 12.88 -10.91 8.37
CA LEU A 11 11.58 -11.41 8.83
C LEU A 11 10.83 -12.14 7.71
N THR A 12 10.89 -11.64 6.49
CA THR A 12 10.23 -12.27 5.34
C THR A 12 10.81 -13.65 5.05
N VAL A 13 12.14 -13.77 5.05
CA VAL A 13 12.81 -15.07 4.87
C VAL A 13 12.48 -16.02 6.01
N GLN A 14 12.44 -15.53 7.25
CA GLN A 14 12.02 -16.31 8.41
C GLN A 14 10.59 -16.83 8.25
N ARG A 15 9.63 -15.98 7.89
CA ARG A 15 8.23 -16.35 7.67
C ARG A 15 8.04 -17.37 6.55
N MET A 16 8.79 -17.25 5.45
CA MET A 16 8.80 -18.25 4.38
C MET A 16 9.34 -19.60 4.88
N LYS A 17 10.38 -19.59 5.72
CA LYS A 17 10.94 -20.81 6.31
C LYS A 17 9.91 -21.49 7.22
N GLU A 18 9.29 -20.73 8.12
CA GLU A 18 8.22 -21.21 9.01
C GLU A 18 7.06 -21.84 8.21
N GLU A 19 6.57 -21.17 7.16
CA GLU A 19 5.49 -21.72 6.33
C GLU A 19 5.92 -23.00 5.58
N THR A 20 7.18 -23.06 5.14
CA THR A 20 7.73 -24.26 4.49
C THR A 20 7.80 -25.44 5.46
N GLU A 21 8.21 -25.20 6.70
CA GLU A 21 8.28 -26.23 7.74
C GLU A 21 6.88 -26.76 8.11
N GLU A 22 5.86 -25.89 8.13
CA GLU A 22 4.48 -26.27 8.44
C GLU A 22 3.77 -26.99 7.28
N ARG A 23 3.93 -26.49 6.04
CA ARG A 23 3.11 -26.91 4.89
C ARG A 23 3.87 -27.65 3.80
N GLY A 24 5.19 -27.79 3.93
CA GLY A 24 6.09 -28.33 2.90
C GLY A 24 6.39 -27.39 1.74
N ALA A 25 5.77 -26.20 1.71
CA ALA A 25 6.00 -25.17 0.71
C ALA A 25 5.58 -23.80 1.25
N ALA A 26 6.25 -22.73 0.80
CA ALA A 26 5.88 -21.35 1.09
C ALA A 26 5.33 -20.62 -0.13
N ASP A 27 4.32 -19.78 0.09
CA ASP A 27 3.83 -18.85 -0.93
C ASP A 27 4.76 -17.63 -0.97
N ILE A 28 5.78 -17.70 -1.82
CA ILE A 28 6.79 -16.65 -1.91
C ILE A 28 6.21 -15.32 -2.42
N TYR A 29 5.16 -15.35 -3.26
CA TYR A 29 4.52 -14.16 -3.80
C TYR A 29 3.77 -13.40 -2.71
N LYS A 30 3.02 -14.13 -1.87
CA LYS A 30 2.35 -13.58 -0.68
C LYS A 30 3.35 -12.85 0.22
N TRP A 31 4.45 -13.50 0.59
CA TRP A 31 5.43 -12.93 1.52
C TRP A 31 6.19 -11.73 0.92
N TRP A 32 6.53 -11.76 -0.37
CA TRP A 32 7.08 -10.58 -1.04
C TRP A 32 6.08 -9.42 -1.12
N THR A 33 4.80 -9.72 -1.32
CA THR A 33 3.73 -8.71 -1.31
C THR A 33 3.60 -8.08 0.08
N PHE A 34 3.65 -8.85 1.16
CA PHE A 34 3.59 -8.32 2.53
C PHE A 34 4.79 -7.44 2.87
N MET A 35 6.00 -7.92 2.55
CA MET A 35 7.23 -7.17 2.78
C MET A 35 7.23 -5.82 2.05
N THR A 36 6.92 -5.83 0.76
CA THR A 36 6.93 -4.61 -0.06
C THR A 36 5.82 -3.64 0.36
N SER A 37 4.63 -4.15 0.69
CA SER A 37 3.55 -3.33 1.26
C SER A 37 3.96 -2.63 2.55
N ASP A 38 4.61 -3.34 3.48
CA ASP A 38 5.04 -2.78 4.75
C ASP A 38 6.17 -1.76 4.57
N ILE A 39 7.15 -2.03 3.71
CA ILE A 39 8.23 -1.08 3.38
C ILE A 39 7.65 0.18 2.74
N THR A 40 6.85 0.04 1.69
CA THR A 40 6.29 1.18 0.96
C THR A 40 5.29 1.95 1.81
N GLY A 41 4.51 1.25 2.64
CA GLY A 41 3.62 1.85 3.63
C GLY A 41 4.38 2.75 4.61
N GLU A 42 5.49 2.26 5.16
CA GLU A 42 6.33 3.02 6.08
C GLU A 42 6.98 4.24 5.41
N LEU A 43 7.50 4.06 4.19
CA LEU A 43 8.10 5.15 3.40
C LEU A 43 7.09 6.18 2.90
N THR A 44 5.80 5.86 2.87
CA THR A 44 4.74 6.73 2.35
C THR A 44 3.94 7.41 3.46
N PHE A 45 3.46 6.60 4.42
CA PHE A 45 2.55 7.01 5.48
C PHE A 45 3.24 7.12 6.85
N GLY A 46 4.55 6.91 6.92
CA GLY A 46 5.28 6.94 8.19
C GLY A 46 4.97 5.75 9.11
N GLN A 47 4.23 4.74 8.66
CA GLN A 47 3.89 3.58 9.47
C GLN A 47 3.81 2.29 8.65
N SER A 48 4.26 1.19 9.24
CA SER A 48 4.08 -0.18 8.71
C SER A 48 2.64 -0.63 8.91
N PHE A 49 2.07 -1.40 7.97
CA PHE A 49 0.77 -2.05 8.15
C PHE A 49 0.84 -3.29 9.04
N ARG A 50 2.05 -3.82 9.24
CA ARG A 50 2.37 -5.01 10.05
C ARG A 50 1.77 -6.29 9.50
N ILE A 51 1.41 -6.29 8.21
CA ILE A 51 0.86 -7.47 7.54
C ILE A 51 1.92 -8.56 7.32
N LEU A 52 3.21 -8.19 7.30
CA LEU A 52 4.32 -9.14 7.28
C LEU A 52 4.45 -9.88 8.62
N GLU A 53 4.32 -9.15 9.72
CA GLU A 53 4.37 -9.72 11.07
C GLU A 53 3.16 -10.62 11.31
N GLU A 54 1.96 -10.20 10.91
CA GLU A 54 0.73 -10.97 11.13
C GLU A 54 0.53 -12.12 10.14
N GLY A 55 1.19 -12.06 8.98
CA GLY A 55 1.00 -13.02 7.88
C GLY A 55 -0.40 -12.97 7.27
N LYS A 56 -1.15 -11.88 7.48
CA LYS A 56 -2.53 -11.68 7.01
C LYS A 56 -2.69 -10.30 6.40
N LYS A 57 -3.47 -10.20 5.32
CA LYS A 57 -3.81 -8.92 4.70
C LYS A 57 -4.66 -8.08 5.65
N ASP A 58 -4.28 -6.83 5.85
CA ASP A 58 -5.14 -5.85 6.51
C ASP A 58 -6.30 -5.43 5.60
N ALA A 59 -7.43 -5.05 6.21
CA ALA A 59 -8.62 -4.58 5.50
C ALA A 59 -8.30 -3.43 4.53
N PHE A 60 -7.44 -2.49 4.89
CA PHE A 60 -7.07 -1.37 4.01
C PHE A 60 -6.38 -1.85 2.73
N THR A 61 -5.43 -2.79 2.84
CA THR A 61 -4.71 -3.33 1.69
C THR A 61 -5.59 -4.20 0.80
N SER A 62 -6.55 -4.94 1.40
CA SER A 62 -7.57 -5.70 0.67
C SER A 62 -8.55 -4.80 -0.09
N ASP A 63 -9.08 -3.76 0.58
CA ASP A 63 -10.04 -2.82 0.02
C ASP A 63 -9.42 -2.03 -1.15
N LEU A 64 -8.14 -1.64 -1.02
CA LEU A 64 -7.40 -0.92 -2.04
C LEU A 64 -7.21 -1.74 -3.33
N GLY A 65 -6.85 -3.02 -3.21
CA GLY A 65 -6.66 -3.90 -4.37
C GLY A 65 -7.97 -4.24 -5.10
N ASN A 66 -8.99 -4.68 -4.37
CA ASN A 66 -10.23 -5.17 -4.97
C ASN A 66 -11.14 -4.05 -5.47
N GLY A 67 -11.30 -2.96 -4.70
CA GLY A 67 -12.16 -1.85 -5.09
C GLY A 67 -11.62 -1.03 -6.26
N GLY A 68 -10.30 -0.87 -6.32
CA GLY A 68 -9.62 -0.11 -7.38
C GLY A 68 -9.74 -0.77 -8.76
N ALA A 69 -9.47 -2.08 -8.83
CA ALA A 69 -9.50 -2.84 -10.09
C ALA A 69 -10.91 -2.87 -10.72
N VAL A 70 -11.94 -3.11 -9.89
CA VAL A 70 -13.34 -3.13 -10.35
C VAL A 70 -13.76 -1.77 -10.90
N LEU A 71 -13.46 -0.67 -10.18
CA LEU A 71 -13.80 0.67 -10.65
C LEU A 71 -13.02 1.07 -11.90
N ALA A 72 -11.76 0.66 -12.04
CA ALA A 72 -10.98 0.92 -13.24
C ALA A 72 -11.58 0.21 -14.47
N ALA A 73 -11.92 -1.07 -14.34
CA ALA A 73 -12.55 -1.84 -15.42
C ALA A 73 -13.92 -1.27 -15.82
N LEU A 74 -14.75 -0.88 -14.84
CA LEU A 74 -16.07 -0.30 -15.09
C LEU A 74 -16.00 1.08 -15.75
N ARG A 75 -14.97 1.89 -15.43
CA ARG A 75 -14.76 3.19 -16.11
C ARG A 75 -14.45 3.02 -17.58
N LEU A 76 -13.65 2.01 -17.94
CA LEU A 76 -13.27 1.74 -19.32
C LEU A 76 -14.42 1.18 -20.14
N THR A 77 -15.25 0.32 -19.53
CA THR A 77 -16.31 -0.41 -20.23
C THR A 77 -17.66 0.31 -20.22
N LEU A 78 -18.01 1.00 -19.13
CA LEU A 78 -19.33 1.60 -18.91
C LEU A 78 -19.20 2.94 -18.13
N PRO A 79 -18.70 4.03 -18.75
CA PRO A 79 -18.32 5.26 -18.04
C PRO A 79 -19.49 5.95 -17.28
N PHE A 80 -20.74 5.71 -17.70
CA PHE A 80 -21.93 6.26 -17.05
C PHE A 80 -22.38 5.48 -15.80
N ILE A 81 -21.92 4.24 -15.62
CA ILE A 81 -22.43 3.35 -14.56
C ILE A 81 -22.06 3.83 -13.16
N ILE A 82 -20.94 4.55 -13.03
CA ILE A 82 -20.51 5.13 -11.75
C ILE A 82 -21.42 6.27 -11.32
N LYS A 83 -21.83 7.14 -12.25
CA LYS A 83 -22.80 8.22 -11.96
C LYS A 83 -24.17 7.66 -11.60
N LEU A 84 -24.56 6.56 -12.24
CA LEU A 84 -25.80 5.86 -11.93
C LEU A 84 -25.74 5.20 -10.54
N ALA A 85 -24.60 4.63 -10.17
CA ALA A 85 -24.36 4.00 -8.88
C ALA A 85 -24.40 4.98 -7.68
N GLU A 86 -24.32 6.30 -7.94
CA GLU A 86 -24.53 7.33 -6.92
C GLU A 86 -26.00 7.50 -6.53
N HIS A 87 -26.91 7.16 -7.45
CA HIS A 87 -28.36 7.36 -7.28
C HIS A 87 -29.11 6.04 -7.11
N ILE A 88 -28.57 4.95 -7.65
CA ILE A 88 -29.19 3.61 -7.63
C ILE A 88 -28.16 2.61 -7.10
N PRO A 89 -28.50 1.77 -6.09
CA PRO A 89 -27.58 0.77 -5.58
C PRO A 89 -27.37 -0.37 -6.61
N LEU A 90 -26.25 -0.31 -7.35
CA LEU A 90 -25.89 -1.27 -8.41
C LEU A 90 -24.97 -2.39 -7.88
N GLY A 91 -25.30 -2.93 -6.70
CA GLY A 91 -24.57 -4.05 -6.08
C GLY A 91 -23.06 -3.82 -6.01
N VAL A 92 -22.30 -4.59 -6.79
CA VAL A 92 -20.82 -4.55 -6.86
C VAL A 92 -20.26 -3.15 -7.10
N VAL A 93 -20.93 -2.32 -7.92
CA VAL A 93 -20.45 -0.96 -8.20
C VAL A 93 -20.56 -0.07 -6.96
N THR A 94 -21.68 -0.18 -6.25
CA THR A 94 -21.92 0.58 -5.02
C THR A 94 -20.95 0.15 -3.91
N GLU A 95 -20.68 -1.15 -3.77
CA GLU A 95 -19.68 -1.65 -2.82
C GLU A 95 -18.26 -1.20 -3.18
N ALA A 96 -17.89 -1.23 -4.46
CA ALA A 96 -16.59 -0.72 -4.91
C ALA A 96 -16.44 0.80 -4.66
N CYS A 97 -17.51 1.59 -4.89
CA CYS A 97 -17.55 3.01 -4.54
C CYS A 97 -17.40 3.25 -3.04
N LYS A 98 -18.06 2.46 -2.19
CA LYS A 98 -17.92 2.53 -0.72
C LYS A 98 -16.50 2.17 -0.27
N ALA A 99 -15.95 1.07 -0.78
CA ALA A 99 -14.58 0.64 -0.50
C ALA A 99 -13.59 1.75 -0.86
N ARG A 100 -13.73 2.37 -2.04
CA ARG A 100 -12.88 3.51 -2.44
C ARG A 100 -12.99 4.70 -1.48
N LYS A 101 -14.20 5.07 -1.06
CA LYS A 101 -14.39 6.16 -0.09
C LYS A 101 -13.72 5.83 1.24
N GLN A 102 -13.83 4.59 1.71
CA GLN A 102 -13.18 4.11 2.93
C GLN A 102 -11.66 4.10 2.83
N THR A 103 -11.10 3.65 1.70
CA THR A 103 -9.67 3.72 1.39
C THR A 103 -9.18 5.15 1.41
N PHE A 104 -9.89 6.09 0.76
CA PHE A 104 -9.49 7.50 0.75
C PHE A 104 -9.50 8.10 2.15
N ARG A 105 -10.54 7.82 2.94
CA ARG A 105 -10.63 8.28 4.33
C ARG A 105 -9.47 7.75 5.19
N ARG A 106 -9.19 6.45 5.13
CA ARG A 106 -8.08 5.83 5.88
C ARG A 106 -6.73 6.42 5.45
N ALA A 107 -6.52 6.62 4.16
CA ALA A 107 -5.29 7.23 3.65
C ALA A 107 -5.13 8.68 4.16
N ASP A 108 -6.20 9.47 4.19
CA ASP A 108 -6.19 10.82 4.75
C ASP A 108 -5.85 10.81 6.25
N GLU A 109 -6.45 9.89 7.02
CA GLU A 109 -6.17 9.73 8.46
C GLU A 109 -4.69 9.40 8.71
N MET A 110 -4.13 8.46 7.93
CA MET A 110 -2.73 8.06 8.01
C MET A 110 -1.78 9.22 7.65
N LEU A 111 -2.02 9.90 6.53
CA LEU A 111 -1.19 11.03 6.10
C LEU A 111 -1.27 12.20 7.07
N THR A 112 -2.44 12.45 7.66
CA THR A 112 -2.61 13.51 8.66
C THR A 112 -1.78 13.23 9.90
N LYS A 113 -1.86 12.00 10.42
CA LYS A 113 -1.03 11.58 11.58
C LYS A 113 0.46 11.67 11.28
N HIS A 114 0.88 11.23 10.09
CA HIS A 114 2.27 11.31 9.66
C HIS A 114 2.75 12.76 9.57
N ARG A 115 1.96 13.64 8.94
CA ARG A 115 2.25 15.06 8.89
C ARG A 115 2.39 15.66 10.29
N GLN A 116 1.49 15.34 11.22
CA GLN A 116 1.57 15.80 12.60
C GLN A 116 2.85 15.34 13.29
N ALA A 117 3.25 14.07 13.11
CA ALA A 117 4.49 13.54 13.67
C ALA A 117 5.73 14.24 13.10
N VAL A 118 5.77 14.47 11.78
CA VAL A 118 6.86 15.21 11.11
C VAL A 118 6.95 16.66 11.58
N MET A 119 5.82 17.34 11.82
CA MET A 119 5.82 18.72 12.34
C MET A 119 6.20 18.79 13.82
N ALA A 120 5.90 17.76 14.61
CA ALA A 120 6.21 17.72 16.04
C ALA A 120 7.71 17.57 16.32
N ASP A 121 8.45 16.89 15.43
CA ASP A 121 9.90 16.76 15.48
C ASP A 121 10.51 17.24 14.14
N ALA A 122 10.40 18.53 13.88
CA ALA A 122 10.88 19.12 12.63
C ALA A 122 12.42 19.14 12.53
N GLU A 123 13.14 19.02 13.65
CA GLU A 123 14.61 18.97 13.68
C GLU A 123 15.15 17.59 13.29
N ASN A 124 14.44 16.51 13.63
CA ASN A 124 14.79 15.15 13.24
C ASN A 124 13.57 14.33 12.78
N PRO A 125 12.90 14.75 11.69
CA PRO A 125 11.65 14.15 11.28
C PRO A 125 11.87 12.74 10.73
N GLN A 126 10.89 11.87 10.98
CA GLN A 126 10.85 10.56 10.33
C GLN A 126 10.90 10.73 8.81
N GLN A 127 11.90 10.11 8.19
CA GLN A 127 12.13 10.21 6.76
C GLN A 127 11.12 9.36 5.99
N SER A 128 10.50 9.97 4.98
CA SER A 128 9.49 9.39 4.09
C SER A 128 9.50 10.14 2.76
N PHE A 129 8.82 9.61 1.75
CA PHE A 129 8.66 10.28 0.46
C PHE A 129 7.96 11.65 0.58
N PHE A 130 7.16 11.86 1.62
CA PHE A 130 6.35 13.07 1.83
C PHE A 130 6.92 14.01 2.90
N THR A 131 8.02 13.65 3.58
CA THR A 131 8.57 14.46 4.69
C THR A 131 8.94 15.87 4.23
N ARG A 132 9.66 15.99 3.10
CA ARG A 132 10.00 17.30 2.51
C ARG A 132 8.77 18.09 2.09
N LEU A 133 7.76 17.42 1.54
CA LEU A 133 6.50 18.06 1.16
C LEU A 133 5.76 18.64 2.37
N PHE A 134 5.78 17.93 3.50
CA PHE A 134 5.14 18.39 4.73
C PHE A 134 5.86 19.58 5.38
N LEU A 135 7.20 19.63 5.28
CA LEU A 135 8.05 20.70 5.80
C LEU A 135 8.12 21.93 4.89
N ALA A 136 7.63 21.84 3.65
CA ALA A 136 7.62 22.97 2.74
C ALA A 136 6.72 24.11 3.28
N GLU A 137 7.22 25.35 3.27
CA GLU A 137 6.51 26.52 3.82
C GLU A 137 5.66 27.27 2.77
N ASN A 138 6.03 27.27 1.48
CA ASN A 138 5.45 28.11 0.40
C ASN A 138 4.85 27.32 -0.81
N GLU A 139 4.88 27.92 -2.01
CA GLU A 139 4.23 27.55 -3.30
C GLU A 139 4.45 26.10 -3.81
N GLU A 140 5.29 25.30 -3.16
CA GLU A 140 5.51 23.88 -3.48
C GLU A 140 4.49 22.93 -2.82
N LYS A 141 3.45 23.47 -2.17
CA LYS A 141 2.41 22.68 -1.50
C LYS A 141 1.43 22.09 -2.51
N LEU A 142 1.55 20.79 -2.74
CA LEU A 142 0.53 20.02 -3.46
C LEU A 142 -0.83 20.10 -2.73
N PRO A 143 -1.95 20.21 -3.47
CA PRO A 143 -3.28 20.06 -2.89
C PRO A 143 -3.40 18.74 -2.13
N TRP A 144 -4.10 18.72 -1.00
CA TRP A 144 -4.19 17.53 -0.14
C TRP A 144 -4.71 16.29 -0.89
N GLN A 145 -5.62 16.50 -1.84
CA GLN A 145 -6.14 15.41 -2.68
C GLN A 145 -5.05 14.78 -3.56
N GLU A 146 -4.10 15.59 -4.06
CA GLU A 146 -2.94 15.11 -4.83
C GLU A 146 -1.95 14.40 -3.93
N VAL A 147 -1.70 14.90 -2.72
CA VAL A 147 -0.88 14.20 -1.71
C VAL A 147 -1.43 12.80 -1.46
N ARG A 148 -2.73 12.70 -1.17
CA ARG A 148 -3.41 11.40 -0.98
C ARG A 148 -3.29 10.52 -2.22
N SER A 149 -3.55 11.08 -3.41
CA SER A 149 -3.50 10.33 -4.66
C SER A 149 -2.11 9.77 -4.93
N ASN A 150 -1.07 10.58 -4.74
CA ASN A 150 0.33 10.17 -4.91
C ASN A 150 0.73 9.12 -3.87
N ALA A 151 0.29 9.26 -2.62
CA ALA A 151 0.56 8.28 -1.57
C ALA A 151 -0.05 6.91 -1.91
N LEU A 152 -1.32 6.86 -2.31
CA LEU A 152 -1.96 5.62 -2.75
C LEU A 152 -1.29 5.04 -4.01
N THR A 153 -0.87 5.89 -4.93
CA THR A 153 -0.16 5.47 -6.15
C THR A 153 1.19 4.84 -5.81
N PHE A 154 1.98 5.47 -4.92
CA PHE A 154 3.25 4.93 -4.46
C PHE A 154 3.07 3.59 -3.77
N LEU A 155 2.05 3.45 -2.91
CA LEU A 155 1.73 2.19 -2.25
C LEU A 155 1.47 1.06 -3.26
N VAL A 156 0.55 1.25 -4.20
CA VAL A 156 0.20 0.22 -5.18
C VAL A 156 1.36 -0.07 -6.12
N ALA A 157 1.93 0.97 -6.73
CA ALA A 157 3.00 0.82 -7.71
C ALA A 157 4.26 0.21 -7.08
N GLY A 158 4.64 0.63 -5.87
CA GLY A 158 5.81 0.12 -5.17
C GLY A 158 5.65 -1.33 -4.70
N THR A 159 4.45 -1.70 -4.27
CA THR A 159 4.14 -3.06 -3.81
C THR A 159 4.14 -4.05 -4.98
N ASP A 160 3.26 -3.85 -5.96
CA ASP A 160 2.96 -4.88 -6.96
C ASP A 160 4.15 -5.11 -7.89
N THR A 161 4.84 -4.05 -8.32
CA THR A 161 5.98 -4.18 -9.25
C THR A 161 7.17 -4.86 -8.59
N THR A 162 7.50 -4.48 -7.34
CA THR A 162 8.62 -5.05 -6.60
C THR A 162 8.35 -6.50 -6.21
N ALA A 163 7.14 -6.80 -5.69
CA ALA A 163 6.77 -8.16 -5.32
C ALA A 163 6.80 -9.11 -6.52
N ASN A 164 6.26 -8.68 -7.66
CA ASN A 164 6.34 -9.45 -8.90
C ASN A 164 7.79 -9.67 -9.33
N THR A 165 8.60 -8.62 -9.37
CA THR A 165 10.01 -8.70 -9.77
C THR A 165 10.79 -9.71 -8.91
N LEU A 166 10.64 -9.65 -7.59
CA LEU A 166 11.29 -10.58 -6.66
C LEU A 166 10.80 -12.03 -6.82
N THR A 167 9.51 -12.21 -7.11
CA THR A 167 8.92 -13.51 -7.36
C THR A 167 9.51 -14.14 -8.63
N TYR A 168 9.57 -13.39 -9.73
CA TYR A 168 10.18 -13.86 -10.98
C TYR A 168 11.68 -14.13 -10.81
N LEU A 169 12.40 -13.25 -10.13
CA LEU A 169 13.82 -13.45 -9.84
C LEU A 169 14.03 -14.76 -9.07
N LYS A 170 13.31 -14.98 -7.98
CA LYS A 170 13.49 -16.19 -7.17
C LYS A 170 13.09 -17.47 -7.90
N THR A 171 11.98 -17.45 -8.64
CA THR A 171 11.55 -18.61 -9.44
C THR A 171 12.51 -18.93 -10.58
N SER A 172 13.14 -17.92 -11.19
CA SER A 172 14.16 -18.12 -12.23
C SER A 172 15.41 -18.83 -11.69
N THR A 173 15.81 -18.54 -10.44
CA THR A 173 16.99 -19.15 -9.82
C THR A 173 16.76 -20.60 -9.37
N ILE A 174 15.52 -20.99 -9.06
CA ILE A 174 15.17 -22.36 -8.65
C ILE A 174 15.05 -23.31 -9.86
N ARG A 175 14.87 -22.79 -11.08
CA ARG A 175 14.66 -23.57 -12.30
C ARG A 175 15.95 -24.01 -13.02
N ILE A 176 17.06 -24.16 -12.30
CA ILE A 176 18.34 -24.71 -12.79
C ILE A 176 18.63 -26.00 -12.04
#